data_AF-A0A061N4A2-F1
#
_entry.id   AF-A0A061N4A2-F1
#
_cell.length_a   1.000
_cell.length_b   1.000
_cell.length_c   1.000
_cell.angle_alpha   90.00
_cell.angle_beta   90.00
_cell.angle_gamma   90.00
#
_symmetry.space_group_name_H-M   'P 1'
#
loop_
_entity.id
_entity.type
_entity.pdbx_description
1 polymer ?
#
loop_
_entity_poly.entity_id
_entity_poly.type
_entity_poly.pdbx_seq_one_letter_code
_entity_poly.pdbx_strand_id
1 'polypeptide(L)'
;MLKATIAPDVPSNEGSFRPVSVSAPEGSVLNAVHPMPTASRHIIGHLAPVCVLGALQPVLPNKIPAEGAAAIFAMQVHGVDRAGESFSNVVFNAGGAGARPGKDGLNATTFPSGVKGTPIEIIENTSPILVYEKELRENSGGDGEFRGGLGQTITFGVRTDQPFHVPLMFERTRYAPLGYEGGLEGEKARYL
;
A
#
# COMPACT_ATOMS: atom_id res chain seq x y z
N MET A 1 14.62 1.51 3.38
CA MET A 1 14.03 1.27 4.71
C MET A 1 15.06 0.76 5.71
N LEU A 2 15.79 -0.32 5.41
CA LEU A 2 16.84 -0.85 6.27
C LEU A 2 17.79 0.23 6.83
N LYS A 3 18.34 1.07 5.93
CA LYS A 3 19.13 2.24 6.32
C LYS A 3 18.39 3.18 7.26
N ALA A 4 17.15 3.56 6.93
CA ALA A 4 16.39 4.53 7.73
C ALA A 4 16.12 4.02 9.16
N THR A 5 16.02 2.71 9.33
CA THR A 5 15.78 2.05 10.61
C THR A 5 17.06 1.84 11.42
N ILE A 6 18.15 1.41 10.78
CA ILE A 6 19.39 0.98 11.47
C ILE A 6 20.43 2.10 11.54
N ALA A 7 20.47 2.96 10.53
CA ALA A 7 21.50 3.98 10.34
C ALA A 7 20.91 5.27 9.74
N PRO A 8 19.96 5.94 10.42
CA PRO A 8 19.26 7.10 9.89
C PRO A 8 20.20 8.27 9.55
N ASP A 9 21.33 8.40 10.25
CA ASP A 9 22.28 9.50 10.07
C ASP A 9 23.31 9.27 8.95
N VAL A 10 23.42 8.04 8.44
CA VAL A 10 24.35 7.72 7.34
C VAL A 10 23.81 8.35 6.03
N PRO A 11 24.64 8.89 5.13
CA PRO A 11 24.14 9.37 3.84
C PRO A 11 23.54 8.24 2.98
N SER A 12 22.48 8.54 2.23
CA SER A 12 21.87 7.58 1.30
C SER A 12 22.67 7.52 0.01
N ASN A 13 23.68 6.66 -0.04
CA ASN A 13 24.51 6.39 -1.23
C ASN A 13 24.85 4.90 -1.34
N GLU A 14 25.50 4.50 -2.43
CA GLU A 14 25.89 3.11 -2.70
C GLU A 14 26.72 2.48 -1.56
N GLY A 15 27.57 3.27 -0.90
CA GLY A 15 28.36 2.82 0.25
C GLY A 15 27.51 2.28 1.40
N SER A 16 26.32 2.87 1.62
CA SER A 16 25.40 2.43 2.67
C SER A 16 24.75 1.07 2.39
N PHE A 17 24.77 0.59 1.14
CA PHE A 17 24.22 -0.70 0.73
C PHE A 17 25.28 -1.81 0.60
N ARG A 18 26.57 -1.48 0.53
CA ARG A 18 27.67 -2.46 0.50
C ARG A 18 27.61 -3.58 1.55
N PRO A 19 27.18 -3.34 2.81
CA PRO A 19 27.10 -4.42 3.81
C PRO A 19 25.85 -5.30 3.66
N VAL A 20 24.98 -5.04 2.68
CA VAL A 20 23.70 -5.75 2.50
C VAL A 20 23.80 -6.64 1.28
N SER A 21 23.62 -7.94 1.46
CA SER A 21 23.46 -8.89 0.36
C SER A 21 21.98 -9.22 0.16
N VAL A 22 21.51 -9.17 -1.09
CA VAL A 22 20.13 -9.51 -1.45
C VAL A 22 20.17 -10.67 -2.45
N SER A 23 19.44 -11.73 -2.14
CA SER A 23 19.27 -12.86 -3.03
C SER A 23 17.83 -13.39 -2.92
N ALA A 24 17.34 -13.96 -4.01
CA ALA A 24 16.07 -14.66 -4.06
C ALA A 24 16.13 -15.77 -5.12
N PRO A 25 15.45 -16.91 -4.93
CA PRO A 25 15.46 -18.00 -5.90
C PRO A 25 15.01 -17.52 -7.27
N GLU A 26 15.73 -17.88 -8.32
CA GLU A 26 15.33 -17.60 -9.70
C GLU A 26 13.94 -18.18 -9.98
N GLY A 27 13.10 -17.41 -10.66
CA GLY A 27 11.71 -17.84 -10.92
C GLY A 27 10.73 -17.48 -9.80
N SER A 28 11.21 -16.99 -8.64
CA SER A 28 10.33 -16.57 -7.55
C SER A 28 9.67 -15.21 -7.82
N VAL A 29 8.64 -14.88 -7.04
CA VAL A 29 7.95 -13.58 -7.10
C VAL A 29 8.88 -12.38 -6.86
N LEU A 30 10.02 -12.59 -6.21
CA LEU A 30 11.04 -11.57 -5.93
C LEU A 30 12.20 -11.58 -6.95
N ASN A 31 12.31 -12.59 -7.80
CA ASN A 31 13.36 -12.73 -8.81
C ASN A 31 12.78 -13.33 -10.10
N ALA A 32 11.92 -12.53 -10.74
CA ALA A 32 11.24 -12.92 -11.96
C ALA A 32 12.19 -12.83 -13.17
N VAL A 33 12.23 -13.89 -13.98
CA VAL A 33 12.95 -13.95 -15.26
C VAL A 33 12.00 -13.84 -16.45
N HIS A 34 12.47 -13.29 -17.56
CA HIS A 34 11.67 -13.21 -18.79
C HIS A 34 11.24 -14.61 -19.27
N PRO A 35 9.98 -14.83 -19.70
CA PRO A 35 8.91 -13.85 -19.96
C PRO A 35 7.86 -13.74 -18.83
N MET A 36 8.20 -14.04 -17.57
CA MET A 36 7.21 -14.09 -16.49
C MET A 36 6.49 -12.75 -16.25
N PRO A 37 5.20 -12.78 -15.87
CA PRO A 37 4.40 -11.58 -15.69
C PRO A 37 4.82 -10.79 -14.43
N THR A 38 4.96 -9.47 -14.56
CA THR A 38 5.39 -8.58 -13.47
C THR A 38 4.52 -7.31 -13.32
N ALA A 39 3.30 -7.34 -13.87
CA ALA A 39 2.40 -6.18 -13.90
C ALA A 39 2.09 -5.62 -12.50
N SER A 40 1.79 -6.50 -11.53
CA SER A 40 1.45 -6.12 -10.15
C SER A 40 2.64 -6.13 -9.18
N ARG A 41 3.88 -6.08 -9.68
CA ARG A 41 5.09 -6.17 -8.85
C ARG A 41 5.19 -5.10 -7.76
N HIS A 42 4.51 -3.97 -7.94
CA HIS A 42 4.48 -2.88 -6.95
C HIS A 42 3.85 -3.32 -5.62
N ILE A 43 2.88 -4.24 -5.63
CA ILE A 43 2.29 -4.78 -4.40
C ILE A 43 3.37 -5.49 -3.58
N ILE A 44 4.08 -6.43 -4.23
CA ILE A 44 5.15 -7.22 -3.63
C ILE A 44 6.32 -6.32 -3.21
N GLY A 45 6.67 -5.33 -4.03
CA GLY A 45 7.70 -4.35 -3.72
C GLY A 45 7.41 -3.49 -2.49
N HIS A 46 6.15 -3.24 -2.15
CA HIS A 46 5.78 -2.55 -0.91
C HIS A 46 5.66 -3.48 0.30
N LEU A 47 5.28 -4.75 0.10
CA LEU A 47 5.24 -5.75 1.16
C LEU A 47 6.64 -6.21 1.60
N ALA A 48 7.55 -6.41 0.65
CA ALA A 48 8.87 -6.97 0.95
C ALA A 48 9.63 -6.17 2.04
N PRO A 49 9.64 -4.82 2.02
CA PRO A 49 10.22 -4.05 3.09
C PRO A 49 9.52 -4.20 4.45
N VAL A 50 8.20 -4.42 4.47
CA VAL A 50 7.46 -4.72 5.71
C VAL A 50 7.91 -6.06 6.28
N CYS A 51 8.05 -7.09 5.44
CA CYS A 51 8.58 -8.39 5.88
C CYS A 51 10.01 -8.28 6.42
N VAL A 52 10.88 -7.52 5.75
CA VAL A 52 12.27 -7.29 6.20
C VAL A 52 12.30 -6.56 7.54
N LEU A 53 11.46 -5.53 7.72
CA LEU A 53 11.35 -4.81 8.98
C LEU A 53 10.83 -5.72 10.10
N GLY A 54 9.77 -6.50 9.84
CA GLY A 54 9.22 -7.47 10.80
C GLY A 54 10.25 -8.52 11.24
N ALA A 55 11.08 -9.02 10.33
CA ALA A 55 12.16 -9.94 10.67
C ALA A 55 13.24 -9.32 11.60
N LEU A 56 13.38 -7.99 11.62
CA LEU A 56 14.29 -7.28 12.52
C LEU A 56 13.67 -6.96 13.89
N GLN A 57 12.35 -7.11 14.05
CA GLN A 57 11.65 -6.77 15.28
C GLN A 57 12.24 -7.47 16.53
N PRO A 58 12.60 -8.77 16.51
CA PRO A 58 13.16 -9.45 17.68
C PRO A 58 14.54 -8.91 18.12
N VAL A 59 15.31 -8.32 17.21
CA VAL A 59 16.69 -7.84 17.47
C VAL A 59 16.79 -6.33 17.63
N LEU A 60 15.80 -5.58 17.16
CA LEU A 60 15.70 -4.13 17.28
C LEU A 60 14.32 -3.74 17.84
N PRO A 61 13.94 -4.23 19.04
CA PRO A 61 12.65 -3.90 19.64
C PRO A 61 12.54 -2.38 19.83
N ASN A 62 11.32 -1.85 19.77
CA ASN A 62 11.03 -0.42 19.87
C ASN A 62 11.64 0.46 18.77
N LYS A 63 12.26 -0.09 17.72
CA LYS A 63 12.75 0.68 16.55
C LYS A 63 12.01 0.35 15.26
N ILE A 64 11.31 -0.77 15.23
CA ILE A 64 10.58 -1.23 14.06
C ILE A 64 9.13 -0.73 14.15
N PRO A 65 8.61 -0.02 13.14
CA PRO A 65 7.18 0.28 13.09
C PRO A 65 6.38 -1.02 12.94
N ALA A 66 5.19 -1.07 13.53
CA ALA A 66 4.23 -2.14 13.27
C ALA A 66 3.88 -2.21 11.77
N GLU A 67 3.23 -3.28 11.35
CA GLU A 67 2.82 -3.37 9.95
C GLU A 67 1.70 -2.36 9.66
N GLY A 68 1.80 -1.72 8.50
CA GLY A 68 0.68 -0.98 7.91
C GLY A 68 0.01 -1.79 6.83
N ALA A 69 -0.97 -1.17 6.17
CA ALA A 69 -1.56 -1.72 4.94
C ALA A 69 -0.48 -2.06 3.90
N ALA A 70 0.64 -1.33 3.91
CA ALA A 70 1.78 -1.38 2.98
C ALA A 70 1.41 -0.99 1.53
N ALA A 71 0.16 -1.24 1.16
CA ALA A 71 -0.30 -1.20 -0.20
C ALA A 71 -0.70 0.21 -0.63
N ILE A 72 -0.31 0.50 -1.87
CA ILE A 72 -1.06 1.39 -2.74
C ILE A 72 -2.17 0.54 -3.34
N PHE A 73 -3.41 0.79 -2.95
CA PHE A 73 -4.56 0.13 -3.57
C PHE A 73 -4.81 0.78 -4.91
N ALA A 74 -4.30 0.13 -5.95
CA ALA A 74 -4.47 0.55 -7.34
C ALA A 74 -5.69 -0.15 -7.94
N MET A 75 -6.57 0.66 -8.50
CA MET A 75 -7.71 0.20 -9.29
C MET A 75 -7.52 0.73 -10.70
N GLN A 76 -7.39 -0.16 -11.67
CA GLN A 76 -7.48 0.26 -13.07
C GLN A 76 -8.95 0.23 -13.45
N VAL A 77 -9.51 1.34 -13.92
CA VAL A 77 -10.90 1.41 -14.40
C VAL A 77 -10.84 1.71 -15.88
N HIS A 78 -11.44 0.84 -16.69
CA HIS A 78 -11.46 1.02 -18.14
C HIS A 78 -12.75 0.52 -18.76
N GLY A 79 -13.11 1.10 -19.90
CA GLY A 79 -14.32 0.80 -20.63
C GLY A 79 -14.61 1.85 -21.70
N VAL A 80 -15.89 2.01 -22.01
CA VAL A 80 -16.39 3.01 -22.95
C VAL A 80 -17.33 3.95 -22.20
N ASP A 81 -17.23 5.24 -22.44
CA ASP A 81 -18.10 6.25 -21.81
C ASP A 81 -19.44 6.42 -22.56
N ARG A 82 -20.29 7.35 -22.10
CA ARG A 82 -21.59 7.65 -22.75
C ARG A 82 -21.46 8.25 -24.15
N ALA A 83 -20.33 8.88 -24.48
CA ALA A 83 -20.07 9.42 -25.81
C ALA A 83 -19.57 8.34 -26.80
N GLY A 84 -19.29 7.12 -26.31
CA GLY A 84 -18.71 6.05 -27.11
C GLY A 84 -17.18 6.06 -27.13
N GLU A 85 -16.54 6.92 -26.31
CA GLU A 85 -15.09 7.04 -26.26
C GLU A 85 -14.49 6.05 -25.27
N SER A 86 -13.37 5.43 -25.65
CA SER A 86 -12.65 4.52 -24.77
C SER A 86 -11.92 5.29 -23.68
N PHE A 87 -12.01 4.82 -22.43
CA PHE A 87 -11.30 5.40 -21.31
C PHE A 87 -10.51 4.34 -20.54
N SER A 88 -9.41 4.76 -19.93
CA SER A 88 -8.63 3.97 -18.98
C SER A 88 -7.98 4.91 -17.97
N ASN A 89 -8.19 4.66 -16.68
CA ASN A 89 -7.63 5.45 -15.61
C ASN A 89 -7.14 4.54 -14.48
N VAL A 90 -6.14 4.99 -13.73
CA VAL A 90 -5.64 4.27 -12.55
C VAL A 90 -5.84 5.16 -11.33
N VAL A 91 -6.67 4.67 -10.41
CA VAL A 91 -6.97 5.35 -9.15
C VAL A 91 -6.16 4.68 -8.04
N PHE A 92 -5.41 5.49 -7.30
CA PHE A 92 -4.59 5.04 -6.18
C PHE A 92 -5.16 5.51 -4.86
N ASN A 93 -5.23 4.60 -3.90
CA ASN A 93 -5.69 4.90 -2.56
C ASN A 93 -4.72 4.34 -1.52
N ALA A 94 -4.61 5.04 -0.40
CA ALA A 94 -3.64 4.73 0.63
C ALA A 94 -4.35 4.09 1.82
N GLY A 95 -3.81 2.97 2.30
CA GLY A 95 -4.18 2.46 3.61
C GLY A 95 -3.49 3.22 4.74
N GLY A 96 -3.74 2.81 5.98
CA GLY A 96 -3.02 3.33 7.14
C GLY A 96 -1.60 2.79 7.24
N ALA A 97 -0.67 3.63 7.69
CA ALA A 97 0.67 3.20 8.08
C ALA A 97 0.63 2.55 9.47
N GLY A 98 1.56 1.63 9.74
CA GLY A 98 1.67 1.01 11.06
C GLY A 98 2.11 2.00 12.13
N ALA A 99 1.82 1.66 13.39
CA ALA A 99 2.28 2.42 14.55
C ALA A 99 3.82 2.55 14.53
N ARG A 100 4.32 3.72 14.90
CA ARG A 100 5.76 4.04 14.91
C ARG A 100 6.28 3.97 16.34
N PRO A 101 7.60 3.81 16.54
CA PRO A 101 8.20 3.99 17.85
C PRO A 101 7.76 5.29 18.52
N GLY A 102 7.00 5.17 19.62
CA GLY A 102 6.51 6.29 20.41
C GLY A 102 5.39 7.12 19.78
N LYS A 103 4.76 6.70 18.67
CA LYS A 103 3.73 7.49 17.95
C LYS A 103 2.73 6.63 17.21
N ASP A 104 1.49 7.10 17.13
CA ASP A 104 0.48 6.53 16.23
C ASP A 104 0.95 6.46 14.77
N GLY A 105 0.38 5.49 14.06
CA GLY A 105 0.48 5.35 12.62
C GLY A 105 -0.27 6.49 11.90
N LEU A 106 0.20 6.83 10.72
CA LEU A 106 -0.39 7.88 9.91
C LEU A 106 -1.62 7.34 9.16
N ASN A 107 -2.76 8.01 9.29
CA ASN A 107 -3.99 7.68 8.58
C ASN A 107 -3.82 7.90 7.06
N ALA A 108 -4.41 7.02 6.24
CA ALA A 108 -4.44 7.14 4.78
C ALA A 108 -3.10 7.57 4.15
N THR A 109 -2.00 7.00 4.66
CA THR A 109 -0.64 7.39 4.30
C THR A 109 0.12 6.17 3.85
N THR A 110 0.51 6.18 2.58
CA THR A 110 1.33 5.14 2.00
C THR A 110 2.70 5.08 2.69
N PHE A 111 3.19 3.87 2.93
CA PHE A 111 4.53 3.59 3.43
C PHE A 111 4.92 2.20 2.95
N PRO A 112 6.13 1.95 2.42
CA PRO A 112 7.30 2.85 2.32
C PRO A 112 7.20 4.05 1.40
N SER A 113 6.29 4.05 0.43
CA SER A 113 6.34 5.07 -0.62
C SER A 113 5.71 6.39 -0.16
N GLY A 114 6.16 7.50 -0.75
CA GLY A 114 5.57 8.83 -0.53
C GLY A 114 4.45 9.15 -1.53
N VAL A 115 3.86 8.14 -2.18
CA VAL A 115 2.84 8.36 -3.22
C VAL A 115 1.60 8.98 -2.58
N LYS A 116 1.16 10.08 -3.18
CA LYS A 116 -0.08 10.77 -2.84
C LYS A 116 -1.17 10.35 -3.81
N GLY A 117 -2.40 10.19 -3.32
CA GLY A 117 -3.54 9.93 -4.18
C GLY A 117 -3.83 11.11 -5.11
N THR A 118 -4.36 10.81 -6.29
CA THR A 118 -4.84 11.82 -7.23
C THR A 118 -6.03 12.56 -6.62
N PRO A 119 -6.11 13.90 -6.71
CA PRO A 119 -7.30 14.67 -6.30
C PRO A 119 -8.54 14.17 -7.03
N ILE A 120 -9.69 14.17 -6.33
CA ILE A 120 -10.96 13.66 -6.90
C ILE A 120 -11.35 14.48 -8.13
N GLU A 121 -11.20 15.80 -8.05
CA GLU A 121 -11.53 16.74 -9.12
C GLU A 121 -10.77 16.44 -10.41
N ILE A 122 -9.53 15.93 -10.30
CA ILE A 122 -8.74 15.53 -11.47
C ILE A 122 -9.25 14.20 -12.03
N ILE A 123 -9.57 13.22 -11.17
CA ILE A 123 -10.12 11.93 -11.60
C ILE A 123 -11.43 12.15 -12.37
N GLU A 124 -12.35 12.95 -11.82
CA GLU A 124 -13.68 13.18 -12.41
C GLU A 124 -13.68 14.08 -13.66
N ASN A 125 -12.66 14.94 -13.79
CA ASN A 125 -12.48 15.79 -14.96
C ASN A 125 -11.86 15.02 -16.13
N THR A 126 -10.89 14.16 -15.83
CA THR A 126 -10.12 13.42 -16.87
C THR A 126 -10.72 12.06 -17.23
N SER A 127 -11.81 11.66 -16.60
CA SER A 127 -12.42 10.35 -16.82
C SER A 127 -13.92 10.33 -16.53
N PRO A 128 -14.67 9.32 -17.00
CA PRO A 128 -16.06 9.16 -16.64
C PRO A 128 -16.28 8.68 -15.19
N ILE A 129 -15.22 8.45 -14.41
CA ILE A 129 -15.31 8.01 -13.02
C ILE A 129 -15.92 9.12 -12.16
N LEU A 130 -16.82 8.75 -11.24
CA LEU A 130 -17.37 9.63 -10.21
C LEU A 130 -17.12 9.00 -8.84
N VAL A 131 -16.57 9.78 -7.90
CA VAL A 131 -16.29 9.32 -6.54
C VAL A 131 -17.45 9.77 -5.64
N TYR A 132 -18.18 8.81 -5.08
CA TYR A 132 -19.32 9.09 -4.20
C TYR A 132 -18.89 9.25 -2.74
N GLU A 133 -17.87 8.52 -2.33
CA GLU A 133 -17.37 8.51 -0.95
C GLU A 133 -15.85 8.39 -0.96
N LYS A 134 -15.20 9.16 -0.08
CA LYS A 134 -13.78 9.02 0.25
C LYS A 134 -13.55 9.52 1.67
N GLU A 135 -13.56 8.60 2.61
CA GLU A 135 -13.44 8.91 4.04
C GLU A 135 -12.45 7.99 4.74
N LEU A 136 -12.04 8.36 5.96
CA LEU A 136 -11.27 7.46 6.81
C LEU A 136 -12.18 6.35 7.33
N ARG A 137 -11.75 5.10 7.21
CA ARG A 137 -12.47 3.97 7.78
C ARG A 137 -12.21 3.92 9.28
N GLU A 138 -13.21 4.32 10.06
CA GLU A 138 -13.12 4.31 11.52
C GLU A 138 -12.76 2.92 12.06
N ASN A 139 -11.97 2.90 13.14
CA ASN A 139 -11.56 1.67 13.86
C ASN A 139 -10.85 0.62 12.98
N SER A 140 -10.26 1.02 11.84
CA SER A 140 -9.56 0.08 10.96
C SER A 140 -8.09 -0.13 11.32
N GLY A 141 -7.51 0.75 12.14
CA GLY A 141 -6.15 0.61 12.62
C GLY A 141 -6.10 -0.39 13.77
N GLY A 142 -4.99 -1.13 13.92
CA GLY A 142 -4.81 -2.04 15.05
C GLY A 142 -4.61 -1.28 16.35
N ASP A 143 -5.25 -1.74 17.42
CA ASP A 143 -5.12 -1.14 18.76
C ASP A 143 -3.79 -1.53 19.42
N GLY A 144 -3.25 -0.62 20.24
CA GLY A 144 -2.02 -0.80 21.01
C GLY A 144 -1.73 0.43 21.85
N GLU A 145 -0.56 0.50 22.50
CA GLU A 145 -0.12 1.73 23.18
C GLU A 145 -0.12 2.92 22.19
N PHE A 146 0.32 2.65 20.96
CA PHE A 146 0.15 3.52 19.81
C PHE A 146 -0.64 2.77 18.75
N ARG A 147 -1.71 3.38 18.23
CA ARG A 147 -2.59 2.73 17.26
C ARG A 147 -1.99 2.73 15.85
N GLY A 148 -2.41 1.76 15.04
CA GLY A 148 -2.24 1.81 13.60
C GLY A 148 -3.01 2.99 12.97
N GLY A 149 -2.52 3.46 11.83
CA GLY A 149 -3.22 4.44 11.01
C GLY A 149 -4.52 3.86 10.45
N LEU A 150 -5.53 4.72 10.31
CA LEU A 150 -6.80 4.36 9.67
C LEU A 150 -6.62 4.23 8.15
N GLY A 151 -7.34 3.28 7.56
CA GLY A 151 -7.49 3.13 6.12
C GLY A 151 -8.60 4.03 5.59
N GLN A 152 -9.12 3.70 4.41
CA GLN A 152 -10.15 4.50 3.74
C GLN A 152 -11.33 3.64 3.27
N THR A 153 -12.52 4.23 3.28
CA THR A 153 -13.69 3.73 2.54
C THR A 153 -13.84 4.58 1.29
N ILE A 154 -13.96 3.93 0.14
CA ILE A 154 -14.06 4.59 -1.17
C ILE A 154 -15.11 3.88 -2.01
N THR A 155 -16.10 4.64 -2.44
CA THR A 155 -17.10 4.18 -3.40
C THR A 155 -17.07 5.08 -4.64
N PHE A 156 -17.16 4.46 -5.80
CA PHE A 156 -17.14 5.16 -7.07
C PHE A 156 -18.05 4.47 -8.08
N GLY A 157 -18.42 5.19 -9.12
CA GLY A 157 -19.10 4.68 -10.29
C GLY A 157 -18.45 5.19 -11.56
N VAL A 158 -18.98 4.77 -12.70
CA VAL A 158 -18.57 5.25 -14.02
C VAL A 158 -19.82 5.80 -14.72
N ARG A 159 -19.72 7.00 -15.29
CA ARG A 159 -20.75 7.61 -16.16
C ARG A 159 -20.80 6.89 -17.50
N THR A 160 -21.29 5.66 -17.49
CA THR A 160 -21.49 4.83 -18.66
C THR A 160 -22.71 3.94 -18.46
N ASP A 161 -23.37 3.62 -19.57
CA ASP A 161 -24.44 2.61 -19.62
C ASP A 161 -23.91 1.31 -20.28
N GLN A 162 -22.61 1.25 -20.59
CA GLN A 162 -21.90 0.10 -21.13
C GLN A 162 -21.16 -0.68 -20.03
N PRO A 163 -20.83 -1.96 -20.24
CA PRO A 163 -19.94 -2.68 -19.36
C PRO A 163 -18.57 -1.98 -19.22
N PHE A 164 -18.02 -2.02 -18.01
CA PHE A 164 -16.67 -1.55 -17.71
C PHE A 164 -15.97 -2.56 -16.79
N HIS A 165 -14.64 -2.47 -16.71
CA HIS A 165 -13.82 -3.40 -15.95
C HIS A 165 -13.01 -2.67 -14.89
N VAL A 166 -12.85 -3.34 -13.75
CA VAL A 166 -12.06 -2.83 -12.62
C VAL A 166 -11.06 -3.89 -12.13
N PRO A 167 -9.93 -4.12 -12.81
CA PRO A 167 -8.86 -4.94 -12.25
C PRO A 167 -8.35 -4.35 -10.93
N LEU A 168 -8.43 -5.14 -9.87
CA LEU A 168 -8.00 -4.76 -8.52
C LEU A 168 -6.60 -5.29 -8.24
N MET A 169 -5.71 -4.40 -7.82
CA MET A 169 -4.33 -4.73 -7.42
C MET A 169 -4.20 -4.50 -5.92
N PHE A 170 -4.89 -5.34 -5.14
CA PHE A 170 -5.01 -5.23 -3.70
C PHE A 170 -4.26 -6.32 -2.95
N GLU A 171 -3.97 -6.05 -1.69
CA GLU A 171 -3.36 -6.96 -0.72
C GLU A 171 -3.99 -6.71 0.65
N ARG A 172 -3.64 -7.51 1.66
CA ARG A 172 -4.22 -7.49 3.01
C ARG A 172 -5.70 -7.88 3.03
N THR A 173 -6.18 -8.55 1.99
CA THR A 173 -7.55 -9.07 1.90
C THR A 173 -7.71 -10.37 2.69
N ARG A 174 -6.65 -11.20 2.72
CA ARG A 174 -6.63 -12.47 3.47
C ARG A 174 -5.95 -12.32 4.83
N TYR A 175 -4.81 -11.64 4.87
CA TYR A 175 -3.98 -11.46 6.08
C TYR A 175 -3.97 -10.00 6.49
N ALA A 176 -4.32 -9.74 7.74
CA ALA A 176 -4.30 -8.39 8.30
C ALA A 176 -2.87 -7.86 8.48
N PRO A 177 -2.66 -6.54 8.58
CA PRO A 177 -1.42 -5.97 9.09
C PRO A 177 -1.22 -6.34 10.56
N LEU A 178 -0.05 -6.91 10.87
CA LEU A 178 0.29 -7.33 12.22
C LEU A 178 0.66 -6.16 13.12
N GLY A 179 0.15 -6.18 14.36
CA GLY A 179 0.69 -5.41 15.47
C GLY A 179 1.97 -6.06 16.01
N TYR A 180 2.84 -5.26 16.63
CA TYR A 180 4.05 -5.73 17.31
C TYR A 180 3.96 -5.41 18.81
N GLU A 181 4.76 -6.13 19.61
CA GLU A 181 4.95 -5.85 21.05
C GLU A 181 3.64 -5.82 21.86
N GLY A 182 2.68 -6.69 21.49
CA GLY A 182 1.37 -6.78 22.15
C GLY A 182 0.26 -5.96 21.47
N GLY A 183 0.58 -5.20 20.41
CA GLY A 183 -0.44 -4.56 19.56
C GLY A 183 -1.28 -5.56 18.78
N LEU A 184 -2.56 -5.23 18.58
CA LEU A 184 -3.51 -6.01 17.79
C LEU A 184 -3.32 -5.80 16.30
N GLU A 185 -3.83 -6.74 15.51
CA GLU A 185 -3.88 -6.63 14.06
C GLU A 185 -4.80 -5.47 13.62
N GLY A 186 -4.46 -4.81 12.52
CA GLY A 186 -5.40 -3.89 11.86
C GLY A 186 -6.45 -4.63 11.05
N GLU A 187 -7.44 -3.90 10.54
CA GLU A 187 -8.50 -4.50 9.74
C GLU A 187 -8.01 -4.96 8.36
N LYS A 188 -8.60 -6.05 7.86
CA LYS A 188 -8.38 -6.52 6.50
C LYS A 188 -8.97 -5.56 5.47
N ALA A 189 -8.33 -5.54 4.30
CA ALA A 189 -8.87 -4.91 3.11
C ALA A 189 -10.12 -5.65 2.64
N ARG A 190 -11.13 -4.90 2.20
CA ARG A 190 -12.40 -5.43 1.71
C ARG A 190 -12.75 -4.70 0.41
N TYR A 191 -13.38 -5.42 -0.51
CA TYR A 191 -13.92 -4.90 -1.76
C TYR A 191 -15.27 -5.60 -2.02
N LEU A 192 -16.13 -4.95 -2.79
CA LEU A 192 -17.46 -5.45 -3.19
C LEU A 192 -17.39 -6.11 -4.57
#